data_AF-A0A5C4VPB0-F1
#
_entry.id   AF-A0A5C4VPB0-F1
#
_cell.length_a   1.000
_cell.length_b   1.000
_cell.length_c   1.000
_cell.angle_alpha   90.00
_cell.angle_beta   90.00
_cell.angle_gamma   90.00
#
_symmetry.space_group_name_H-M   'P 1'
#
loop_
_entity.id
_entity.type
_entity.pdbx_description
1 polymer ?
#
loop_
_entity_poly.entity_id
_entity_poly.type
_entity_poly.pdbx_seq_one_letter_code
_entity_poly.pdbx_strand_id
1 'polypeptide(L)'
;MTIDNNNTPPEIHADSYARNAGFDTPTPGIPRRHTITSCLGLGPIPFNQVIAVHNLADEAVRFPLPRDGAFLTYNEAAVRAKPEKAAQAQLNRQVTKEIEPEIKAIRPLMAEINVLSTQIEQVRTSPMRGAVGEKLTPEEAQTLHDALRAEISSDQRNGSKKHTLKTRNKLKEIGLLLIDFPVFLYALLSLFNVNYRLIGSDTGTTIKASIAGIFAILGTLMLALVARGMGRRHRAFKGDSSTIETDSKNRRRIRLEIAALVAVVTAAVVVMASRVIVDGLAAEVMPVLVYALAALFGFLLGFGAYLNYTAEYDNGSDQTDRVQHLSVQLRSREATIEGLNNARKLRIEETGIRIAKLNRLIEQTRTSAEHLVTGSRQDKAISLARSYHGLTGSKARLPAPDLDYRRLDLAVAQARDLTDHQEYLENLTKED
;
A
#
# COMPACT_ATOMS: atom_id res chain seq x y z
N MET A 1 -41.25 -73.47 -22.67
CA MET A 1 -41.38 -72.42 -23.71
C MET A 1 -40.11 -71.60 -23.67
N THR A 2 -39.07 -72.13 -24.31
CA THR A 2 -38.55 -71.79 -25.65
C THR A 2 -37.50 -70.69 -25.56
N ILE A 3 -36.27 -71.16 -25.38
CA ILE A 3 -35.03 -70.42 -25.58
C ILE A 3 -34.78 -70.46 -27.08
N ASP A 4 -35.01 -69.35 -27.78
CA ASP A 4 -34.63 -69.21 -29.18
C ASP A 4 -33.14 -68.88 -29.28
N ASN A 5 -32.36 -69.95 -29.40
CA ASN A 5 -31.00 -69.94 -29.93
C ASN A 5 -31.10 -69.84 -31.46
N ASN A 6 -30.94 -68.64 -32.01
CA ASN A 6 -30.53 -68.46 -33.41
C ASN A 6 -29.98 -67.03 -33.61
N ASN A 7 -28.67 -66.88 -33.48
CA ASN A 7 -27.91 -65.87 -34.20
C ASN A 7 -26.50 -66.42 -34.42
N THR A 8 -26.39 -67.21 -35.49
CA THR A 8 -25.15 -67.55 -36.15
C THR A 8 -24.37 -66.26 -36.49
N PRO A 9 -23.06 -66.20 -36.22
CA PRO A 9 -22.24 -65.09 -36.70
C PRO A 9 -22.23 -65.11 -38.24
N PRO A 10 -22.24 -63.95 -38.92
CA PRO A 10 -22.11 -63.95 -40.37
C PRO A 10 -20.75 -64.52 -40.74
N GLU A 11 -20.76 -65.62 -41.49
CA GLU A 11 -19.59 -66.14 -42.20
C GLU A 11 -19.01 -65.00 -43.03
N ILE A 12 -17.79 -64.60 -42.67
CA ILE A 12 -16.97 -63.71 -43.49
C ILE A 12 -16.60 -64.52 -44.73
N HIS A 13 -17.37 -64.34 -45.81
CA HIS A 13 -16.98 -64.81 -47.13
C HIS A 13 -15.71 -64.07 -47.56
N ALA A 14 -14.56 -64.71 -47.31
CA ALA A 14 -13.25 -64.27 -47.80
C ALA A 14 -13.12 -64.36 -49.34
N ASP A 15 -14.12 -64.93 -50.04
CA ASP A 15 -14.05 -65.24 -51.47
C ASP A 15 -14.76 -64.25 -52.39
N SER A 16 -15.34 -63.15 -51.88
CA SER A 16 -15.99 -62.13 -52.72
C SER A 16 -15.11 -60.90 -53.05
N TYR A 17 -13.87 -60.82 -52.53
CA TYR A 17 -12.96 -59.71 -52.83
C TYR A 17 -11.94 -60.01 -53.95
N ALA A 18 -11.85 -61.25 -54.43
CA ALA A 18 -10.87 -61.67 -55.44
C ALA A 18 -11.35 -61.57 -56.90
N ARG A 19 -12.60 -61.15 -57.16
CA ARG A 19 -13.16 -61.01 -58.51
C ARG A 19 -13.56 -59.56 -58.84
N ASN A 20 -12.56 -58.67 -58.86
CA ASN A 20 -12.59 -57.41 -59.62
C ASN A 20 -11.16 -56.93 -59.92
N ALA A 21 -10.23 -57.87 -60.14
CA ALA A 21 -8.94 -57.55 -60.76
C ALA A 21 -9.09 -57.50 -62.29
N GLY A 22 -9.99 -56.62 -62.75
CA GLY A 22 -9.95 -56.12 -64.11
C GLY A 22 -8.83 -55.09 -64.20
N PHE A 23 -7.69 -55.51 -64.73
CA PHE A 23 -6.70 -54.59 -65.28
C PHE A 23 -7.39 -53.78 -66.38
N ASP A 24 -7.65 -52.49 -66.12
CA ASP A 24 -7.97 -51.38 -67.06
C ASP A 24 -8.95 -50.33 -66.50
N THR A 25 -9.07 -50.18 -65.18
CA THR A 25 -9.54 -48.89 -64.63
C THR A 25 -8.38 -47.90 -64.65
N PRO A 26 -8.52 -46.70 -65.29
CA PRO A 26 -7.48 -45.69 -65.24
C PRO A 26 -7.17 -45.42 -63.76
N THR A 27 -5.92 -45.65 -63.38
CA THR A 27 -5.40 -45.29 -62.07
C THR A 27 -5.86 -43.85 -61.78
N PRO A 28 -6.44 -43.56 -60.60
CA PRO A 28 -6.87 -42.21 -60.25
C PRO A 28 -5.63 -41.30 -60.13
N GLY A 29 -5.16 -40.83 -61.28
CA GLY A 29 -4.02 -39.96 -61.43
C GLY A 29 -4.47 -38.51 -61.28
N ILE A 30 -3.59 -37.69 -60.73
CA ILE A 30 -3.84 -36.27 -60.57
C ILE A 30 -4.11 -35.64 -61.95
N PRO A 31 -5.22 -34.91 -62.16
CA PRO A 31 -5.54 -34.32 -63.45
C PRO A 31 -4.40 -33.44 -63.99
N ARG A 32 -3.99 -33.66 -65.25
CA ARG A 32 -2.92 -32.88 -65.89
C ARG A 32 -3.19 -31.38 -65.85
N ARG A 33 -4.46 -30.97 -66.00
CA ARG A 33 -4.88 -29.56 -65.86
C ARG A 33 -4.54 -29.00 -64.48
N HIS A 34 -4.79 -29.73 -63.40
CA HIS A 34 -4.47 -29.29 -62.04
C HIS A 34 -2.96 -29.21 -61.83
N THR A 35 -2.19 -30.14 -62.41
CA THR A 35 -0.73 -30.11 -62.39
C THR A 35 -0.18 -28.88 -63.12
N ILE A 36 -0.56 -28.68 -64.39
CA ILE A 36 -0.08 -27.58 -65.23
C ILE A 36 -0.45 -26.21 -64.64
N THR A 37 -1.71 -26.04 -64.21
CA THR A 37 -2.14 -24.78 -63.58
C THR A 37 -1.43 -24.51 -62.25
N SER A 38 -1.13 -25.56 -61.47
CA SER A 38 -0.38 -25.44 -60.21
C SER A 38 1.10 -25.10 -60.45
N CYS A 39 1.71 -25.62 -61.52
CA CYS A 39 3.05 -25.22 -61.97
C CYS A 39 3.11 -23.75 -62.41
N LEU A 40 1.98 -23.16 -62.81
CA LEU A 40 1.87 -21.71 -63.10
C LEU A 40 1.43 -20.89 -61.88
N GLY A 41 1.29 -21.51 -60.70
CA GLY A 41 0.86 -20.85 -59.46
C GLY A 41 -0.64 -20.54 -59.36
N LEU A 42 -1.45 -20.98 -60.32
CA LEU A 42 -2.89 -20.69 -60.42
C LEU A 42 -3.78 -21.92 -60.12
N GLY A 43 -3.16 -23.08 -59.88
CA GLY A 43 -3.86 -24.34 -59.64
C GLY A 43 -4.12 -24.65 -58.16
N PRO A 44 -4.89 -25.72 -57.88
CA PRO A 44 -5.28 -26.08 -56.53
C PRO A 44 -4.12 -26.61 -55.67
N ILE A 45 -3.04 -27.10 -56.29
CA ILE A 45 -1.86 -27.63 -55.58
C ILE A 45 -0.87 -26.49 -55.36
N PRO A 46 -0.32 -26.29 -54.13
CA PRO A 46 0.72 -25.31 -53.92
C PRO A 46 1.92 -25.57 -54.85
N PHE A 47 2.39 -24.55 -55.56
CA PHE A 47 3.47 -24.66 -56.57
C PHE A 47 4.67 -25.49 -56.10
N ASN A 48 5.18 -25.22 -54.89
CA ASN A 48 6.33 -25.93 -54.31
C ASN A 48 6.03 -27.35 -53.79
N GLN A 49 4.80 -27.84 -53.96
CA GLN A 49 4.32 -29.13 -53.46
C GLN A 49 3.77 -30.03 -54.56
N VAL A 50 3.81 -29.60 -55.83
CA VAL A 50 3.32 -30.41 -56.97
C VAL A 50 3.99 -31.79 -56.98
N ILE A 51 5.32 -31.85 -56.84
CA ILE A 51 6.07 -33.11 -56.79
C ILE A 51 5.64 -33.97 -55.58
N ALA A 52 5.45 -33.36 -54.42
CA ALA A 52 5.04 -34.08 -53.21
C ALA A 52 3.64 -34.70 -53.36
N VAL A 53 2.68 -33.96 -53.94
CA VAL A 53 1.32 -34.48 -54.18
C VAL A 53 1.33 -35.66 -55.15
N HIS A 54 2.11 -35.58 -56.24
CA HIS A 54 2.30 -36.70 -57.17
C HIS A 54 2.92 -37.93 -56.48
N ASN A 55 4.00 -37.74 -55.71
CA ASN A 55 4.63 -38.85 -54.98
C ASN A 55 3.68 -39.52 -53.98
N LEU A 56 2.86 -38.75 -53.27
CA LEU A 56 1.87 -39.27 -52.32
C LEU A 56 0.72 -40.01 -53.01
N ALA A 57 0.25 -39.51 -54.15
CA ALA A 57 -0.77 -40.19 -54.96
C ALA A 57 -0.23 -41.50 -55.57
N ASP A 58 1.01 -41.49 -56.08
CA ASP A 58 1.66 -42.68 -56.63
C ASP A 58 1.91 -43.75 -55.56
N GLU A 59 2.29 -43.36 -54.34
CA GLU A 59 2.40 -44.29 -53.21
C GLU A 59 1.05 -44.93 -52.86
N ALA A 60 -0.03 -44.15 -52.88
CA ALA A 60 -1.37 -44.65 -52.62
C ALA A 60 -1.80 -45.72 -53.65
N VAL A 61 -1.39 -45.55 -54.91
CA VAL A 61 -1.58 -46.55 -55.96
C VAL A 61 -0.72 -47.79 -55.75
N ARG A 62 0.53 -47.65 -55.28
CA ARG A 62 1.43 -48.77 -55.00
C ARG A 62 0.95 -49.65 -53.84
N PHE A 63 0.25 -49.06 -52.87
CA PHE A 63 -0.27 -49.77 -51.70
C PHE A 63 -1.76 -49.47 -51.49
N PRO A 64 -2.66 -50.14 -52.25
CA PRO A 64 -4.09 -49.85 -52.31
C PRO A 64 -4.89 -50.47 -51.14
N LEU A 65 -4.37 -50.35 -49.93
CA LEU A 65 -5.11 -50.76 -48.72
C LEU A 65 -6.07 -49.63 -48.30
N PRO A 66 -7.31 -49.94 -47.88
CA PRO A 66 -8.21 -48.95 -47.27
C PRO A 66 -7.51 -48.28 -46.09
N ARG A 67 -7.46 -46.95 -46.09
CA ARG A 67 -6.76 -46.18 -45.06
C ARG A 67 -7.76 -45.54 -44.13
N ASP A 68 -7.62 -45.79 -42.83
CA ASP A 68 -8.31 -44.99 -41.83
C ASP A 68 -7.71 -43.59 -41.83
N GLY A 69 -8.54 -42.56 -41.98
CA GLY A 69 -8.11 -41.17 -42.08
C GLY A 69 -7.37 -40.66 -40.83
N ALA A 70 -7.46 -41.42 -39.74
CA ALA A 70 -6.92 -41.12 -38.41
C ALA A 70 -5.39 -41.09 -38.31
N PHE A 71 -4.64 -41.71 -39.24
CA PHE A 71 -3.17 -41.77 -39.17
C PHE A 71 -2.51 -41.25 -40.45
N LEU A 72 -1.29 -40.71 -40.33
CA LEU A 72 -0.46 -40.33 -41.48
C LEU A 72 0.35 -41.54 -41.96
N THR A 73 0.53 -41.69 -43.27
CA THR A 73 1.55 -42.59 -43.81
C THR A 73 2.95 -42.04 -43.57
N TYR A 74 3.97 -42.89 -43.76
CA TYR A 74 5.37 -42.48 -43.59
C TYR A 74 5.74 -41.27 -44.47
N ASN A 75 5.30 -41.25 -45.73
CA ASN A 75 5.59 -40.13 -46.63
C ASN A 75 4.74 -38.88 -46.32
N GLU A 76 3.49 -39.06 -45.87
CA GLU A 76 2.68 -37.93 -45.40
C GLU A 76 3.30 -37.28 -44.15
N ALA A 77 3.79 -38.10 -43.21
CA ALA A 77 4.55 -37.65 -42.06
C ALA A 77 5.85 -36.94 -42.50
N ALA A 78 6.58 -37.47 -43.49
CA ALA A 78 7.78 -36.81 -44.02
C ALA A 78 7.49 -35.43 -44.64
N VAL A 79 6.35 -35.29 -45.34
CA VAL A 79 5.90 -34.00 -45.90
C VAL A 79 5.48 -33.03 -44.79
N ARG A 80 4.81 -33.51 -43.74
CA ARG A 80 4.36 -32.70 -42.59
C ARG A 80 5.48 -32.36 -41.57
N ALA A 81 6.57 -33.13 -41.54
CA ALA A 81 7.66 -32.94 -40.58
C ALA A 81 8.32 -31.55 -40.62
N LYS A 82 8.37 -30.91 -41.79
CA LYS A 82 8.97 -29.56 -41.94
C LYS A 82 8.16 -28.47 -41.21
N PRO A 83 6.85 -28.29 -41.48
CA PRO A 83 6.04 -27.33 -40.72
C PRO A 83 5.91 -27.71 -39.25
N GLU A 84 5.88 -29.00 -38.89
CA GLU A 84 5.89 -29.43 -37.47
C GLU A 84 7.15 -28.98 -36.73
N LYS A 85 8.34 -29.19 -37.31
CA LYS A 85 9.60 -28.69 -36.74
C LYS A 85 9.61 -27.16 -36.61
N ALA A 86 9.07 -26.44 -37.60
CA ALA A 86 8.98 -24.98 -37.54
C ALA A 86 8.01 -24.52 -36.44
N ALA A 87 6.86 -25.18 -36.31
CA ALA A 87 5.87 -24.91 -35.28
C ALA A 87 6.45 -25.19 -33.88
N GLN A 88 7.16 -26.31 -33.70
CA GLN A 88 7.83 -26.65 -32.45
C GLN A 88 8.91 -25.62 -32.08
N ALA A 89 9.71 -25.16 -33.04
CA ALA A 89 10.73 -24.15 -32.80
C ALA A 89 10.10 -22.80 -32.39
N GLN A 90 9.00 -22.42 -33.03
CA GLN A 90 8.24 -21.22 -32.67
C GLN A 90 7.58 -21.35 -31.29
N LEU A 91 6.93 -22.47 -31.00
CA LEU A 91 6.34 -22.80 -29.71
C LEU A 91 7.38 -22.65 -28.59
N ASN A 92 8.52 -23.34 -28.71
CA ASN A 92 9.59 -23.27 -27.74
C ASN A 92 10.14 -21.84 -27.56
N ARG A 93 10.26 -21.09 -28.67
CA ARG A 93 10.72 -19.70 -28.63
C ARG A 93 9.72 -18.79 -27.90
N GLN A 94 8.42 -18.93 -28.16
CA GLN A 94 7.38 -18.13 -27.50
C GLN A 94 7.30 -18.46 -26.01
N VAL A 95 7.36 -19.74 -25.64
CA VAL A 95 7.40 -20.16 -24.24
C VAL A 95 8.59 -19.51 -23.51
N THR A 96 9.80 -19.64 -24.04
CA THR A 96 11.01 -19.12 -23.37
C THR A 96 11.13 -17.59 -23.41
N LYS A 97 10.65 -16.92 -24.47
CA LYS A 97 10.83 -15.45 -24.62
C LYS A 97 9.68 -14.61 -24.09
N GLU A 98 8.47 -15.16 -23.99
CA GLU A 98 7.27 -14.39 -23.66
C GLU A 98 6.58 -14.95 -22.40
N ILE A 99 6.33 -16.25 -22.35
CA ILE A 99 5.55 -16.87 -21.26
C ILE A 99 6.38 -16.99 -19.97
N GLU A 100 7.60 -17.54 -20.03
CA GLU A 100 8.47 -17.70 -18.86
C GLU A 100 8.81 -16.34 -18.19
N PRO A 101 9.16 -15.27 -18.93
CA PRO A 101 9.37 -13.95 -18.34
C PRO A 101 8.14 -13.36 -17.66
N GLU A 102 6.95 -13.55 -18.23
CA GLU A 102 5.71 -13.06 -17.60
C GLU A 102 5.41 -13.82 -16.30
N ILE A 103 5.58 -15.14 -16.26
CA ILE A 103 5.48 -15.93 -15.03
C ILE A 103 6.47 -15.42 -13.98
N LYS A 104 7.72 -15.15 -14.37
CA LYS A 104 8.75 -14.60 -13.48
C LYS A 104 8.41 -13.19 -12.99
N ALA A 105 7.72 -12.39 -13.78
CA ALA A 105 7.29 -11.04 -13.41
C ALA A 105 6.08 -11.02 -12.47
N ILE A 106 5.21 -12.03 -12.49
CA ILE A 106 4.04 -12.14 -11.61
C ILE A 106 4.44 -12.48 -10.18
N ARG A 107 5.39 -13.41 -9.99
CA ARG A 107 5.84 -13.87 -8.65
C ARG A 107 6.21 -12.75 -7.66
N PRO A 108 7.03 -11.75 -8.02
CA PRO A 108 7.37 -10.67 -7.09
C PRO A 108 6.14 -9.83 -6.70
N LEU A 109 5.17 -9.63 -7.59
CA LEU A 109 3.94 -8.92 -7.25
C LEU A 109 3.12 -9.68 -6.19
N MET A 110 3.02 -11.01 -6.30
CA MET A 110 2.38 -11.83 -5.27
C MET A 110 3.12 -11.78 -3.93
N ALA A 111 4.45 -11.77 -3.97
CA ALA A 111 5.26 -11.59 -2.77
C ALA A 111 5.02 -10.22 -2.12
N GLU A 112 4.94 -9.15 -2.92
CA GLU A 112 4.59 -7.80 -2.44
C GLU A 112 3.20 -7.77 -1.79
N ILE A 113 2.19 -8.43 -2.38
CA ILE A 113 0.85 -8.53 -1.79
C ILE A 113 0.92 -9.20 -0.41
N ASN A 114 1.66 -10.30 -0.28
CA ASN A 114 1.83 -11.00 1.01
C ASN A 114 2.56 -10.15 2.06
N VAL A 115 3.58 -9.38 1.64
CA VAL A 115 4.27 -8.43 2.52
C VAL A 115 3.31 -7.33 2.98
N LEU A 116 2.51 -6.77 2.09
CA LEU A 116 1.51 -5.76 2.43
C LEU A 116 0.45 -6.31 3.38
N SER A 117 -0.07 -7.51 3.16
CA SER A 117 -0.99 -8.18 4.08
C SER A 117 -0.39 -8.36 5.48
N THR A 118 0.87 -8.80 5.54
CA THR A 118 1.58 -8.95 6.83
C THR A 118 1.79 -7.61 7.52
N GLN A 119 2.11 -6.54 6.76
CA GLN A 119 2.26 -5.19 7.30
C GLN A 119 0.94 -4.64 7.83
N ILE A 120 -0.17 -4.87 7.13
CA ILE A 120 -1.51 -4.48 7.60
C ILE A 120 -1.80 -5.17 8.93
N GLU A 121 -1.56 -6.48 9.02
CA GLU A 121 -1.81 -7.25 10.25
C GLU A 121 -0.89 -6.82 11.39
N GLN A 122 0.39 -6.57 11.08
CA GLN A 122 1.34 -6.04 12.05
C GLN A 122 0.88 -4.68 12.56
N VAL A 123 0.45 -3.77 11.67
CA VAL A 123 -0.08 -2.47 12.09
C VAL A 123 -1.32 -2.69 12.93
N ARG A 124 -2.27 -3.55 12.52
CA ARG A 124 -3.54 -3.90 13.21
C ARG A 124 -3.35 -4.51 14.60
N THR A 125 -2.25 -5.18 14.87
CA THR A 125 -1.95 -5.79 16.18
C THR A 125 -0.92 -5.00 17.00
N SER A 126 -0.23 -4.04 16.39
CA SER A 126 0.81 -3.28 17.07
C SER A 126 0.26 -2.49 18.26
N PRO A 127 0.91 -2.60 19.44
CA PRO A 127 0.46 -1.92 20.65
C PRO A 127 0.62 -0.40 20.52
N MET A 128 -0.35 0.31 21.06
CA MET A 128 -0.37 1.77 21.12
C MET A 128 0.16 2.25 22.48
N ARG A 129 0.64 3.49 22.54
CA ARG A 129 1.08 4.11 23.79
C ARG A 129 0.04 5.12 24.24
N GLY A 130 -0.54 4.93 25.42
CA GLY A 130 -1.40 5.92 26.05
C GLY A 130 -0.60 7.16 26.50
N ALA A 131 -1.31 8.20 26.93
CA ALA A 131 -0.69 9.48 27.30
C ALA A 131 0.23 9.37 28.53
N VAL A 132 0.01 8.37 29.38
CA VAL A 132 0.81 8.08 30.59
C VAL A 132 1.93 7.06 30.31
N GLY A 133 2.09 6.63 29.05
CA GLY A 133 3.07 5.61 28.66
C GLY A 133 2.59 4.16 28.87
N GLU A 134 1.32 3.96 29.23
CA GLU A 134 0.69 2.64 29.25
C GLU A 134 0.67 2.02 27.84
N LYS A 135 0.85 0.70 27.76
CA LYS A 135 0.71 -0.04 26.50
C LYS A 135 -0.74 -0.48 26.39
N LEU A 136 -1.42 -0.06 25.32
CA LEU A 136 -2.81 -0.39 25.05
C LEU A 136 -2.90 -1.20 23.77
N THR A 137 -3.83 -2.15 23.74
CA THR A 137 -4.26 -2.70 22.44
C THR A 137 -5.05 -1.64 21.67
N PRO A 138 -5.21 -1.79 20.35
CA PRO A 138 -5.93 -0.82 19.53
C PRO A 138 -7.41 -0.73 19.92
N GLU A 139 -8.02 -1.86 20.24
CA GLU A 139 -9.41 -1.96 20.71
C GLU A 139 -9.57 -1.29 22.08
N GLU A 140 -8.64 -1.52 23.00
CA GLU A 140 -8.60 -0.82 24.29
C GLU A 140 -8.42 0.68 24.11
N ALA A 141 -7.54 1.11 23.21
CA ALA A 141 -7.30 2.51 22.92
C ALA A 141 -8.54 3.20 22.34
N GLN A 142 -9.25 2.53 21.43
CA GLN A 142 -10.51 3.02 20.86
C GLN A 142 -11.60 3.10 21.93
N THR A 143 -11.77 2.04 22.71
CA THR A 143 -12.75 1.98 23.81
C THR A 143 -12.50 3.06 24.84
N LEU A 144 -11.23 3.26 25.23
CA LEU A 144 -10.83 4.29 26.18
C LEU A 144 -11.04 5.70 25.60
N HIS A 145 -10.69 5.91 24.33
CA HIS A 145 -10.96 7.16 23.63
C HIS A 145 -12.45 7.49 23.61
N ASP A 146 -13.30 6.52 23.30
CA ASP A 146 -14.76 6.73 23.19
C ASP A 146 -15.41 6.90 24.56
N ALA A 147 -14.97 6.15 25.57
CA ALA A 147 -15.38 6.34 26.95
C ALA A 147 -15.05 7.74 27.47
N LEU A 148 -13.81 8.19 27.29
CA LEU A 148 -13.39 9.54 27.69
C LEU A 148 -14.15 10.62 26.93
N ARG A 149 -14.39 10.42 25.63
CA ARG A 149 -15.17 11.37 24.82
C ARG A 149 -16.62 11.44 25.28
N ALA A 150 -17.22 10.31 25.63
CA ALA A 150 -18.58 10.25 26.16
C ALA A 150 -18.68 10.93 27.53
N GLU A 151 -17.71 10.71 28.42
CA GLU A 151 -17.59 11.37 29.72
C GLU A 151 -17.48 12.89 29.55
N ILE A 152 -16.53 13.37 28.74
CA ILE A 152 -16.36 14.80 28.45
C ILE A 152 -17.65 15.41 27.88
N SER A 153 -18.31 14.70 26.96
CA SER A 153 -19.56 15.17 26.35
C SER A 153 -20.74 15.16 27.34
N SER A 154 -20.74 14.25 28.32
CA SER A 154 -21.72 14.22 29.41
C SER A 154 -21.49 15.38 30.37
N ASP A 155 -20.25 15.59 30.81
CA ASP A 155 -19.86 16.66 31.71
C ASP A 155 -20.16 18.03 31.11
N GLN A 156 -19.85 18.23 29.82
CA GLN A 156 -20.20 19.45 29.10
C GLN A 156 -21.72 19.67 29.02
N ARG A 157 -22.51 18.62 28.80
CA ARG A 157 -23.99 18.70 28.82
C ARG A 157 -24.54 19.05 30.20
N ASN A 158 -23.85 18.62 31.26
CA ASN A 158 -24.16 18.98 32.65
C ASN A 158 -23.65 20.36 33.06
N GLY A 159 -23.07 21.13 32.12
CA GLY A 159 -22.58 22.49 32.36
C GLY A 159 -21.16 22.57 32.96
N SER A 160 -20.43 21.46 33.01
CA SER A 160 -19.04 21.43 33.49
C SER A 160 -18.13 22.24 32.56
N LYS A 161 -17.33 23.13 33.15
CA LYS A 161 -16.32 23.94 32.44
C LYS A 161 -14.94 23.29 32.44
N LYS A 162 -14.80 22.14 33.11
CA LYS A 162 -13.54 21.40 33.30
C LYS A 162 -12.78 21.14 31.99
N HIS A 163 -13.50 20.70 30.96
CA HIS A 163 -12.96 20.26 29.66
C HIS A 163 -12.86 21.35 28.59
N THR A 164 -13.11 22.61 28.94
CA THR A 164 -13.10 23.70 27.97
C THR A 164 -11.67 23.92 27.46
N LEU A 165 -11.46 23.75 26.15
CA LEU A 165 -10.19 24.03 25.49
C LEU A 165 -10.12 25.52 25.11
N LYS A 166 -8.98 26.16 25.35
CA LYS A 166 -8.72 27.51 24.85
C LYS A 166 -7.85 27.43 23.60
N THR A 167 -8.24 28.14 22.55
CA THR A 167 -7.48 28.15 21.29
C THR A 167 -6.07 28.70 21.49
N ARG A 168 -5.08 27.91 21.10
CA ARG A 168 -3.66 28.17 21.33
C ARG A 168 -3.09 29.01 20.18
N ASN A 169 -2.73 30.27 20.44
CA ASN A 169 -2.00 31.10 19.48
C ASN A 169 -0.53 31.23 19.92
N LYS A 170 0.40 30.70 19.13
CA LYS A 170 1.84 30.68 19.42
C LYS A 170 2.40 32.07 19.71
N LEU A 171 1.94 33.10 19.00
CA LEU A 171 2.38 34.48 19.24
C LEU A 171 1.90 35.01 20.60
N LYS A 172 0.66 34.69 20.98
CA LYS A 172 0.14 35.04 22.31
C LYS A 172 0.91 34.30 23.41
N GLU A 173 1.29 33.04 23.19
CA GLU A 173 2.08 32.28 24.17
C GLU A 173 3.50 32.83 24.36
N ILE A 174 4.16 33.26 23.29
CA ILE A 174 5.47 33.91 23.36
C ILE A 174 5.34 35.27 24.06
N GLY A 175 4.34 36.06 23.69
CA GLY A 175 4.06 37.34 24.33
C GLY A 175 3.78 37.20 25.83
N LEU A 176 3.00 36.20 26.23
CA LEU A 176 2.72 35.89 27.64
C LEU A 176 3.98 35.47 28.41
N LEU A 177 4.89 34.76 27.74
CA LEU A 177 6.15 34.32 28.33
C LEU A 177 7.09 35.50 28.57
N LEU A 178 7.08 36.50 27.69
CA LEU A 178 7.98 37.65 27.74
C LEU A 178 7.41 38.89 28.43
N ILE A 179 6.20 38.82 29.01
CA ILE A 179 5.54 39.98 29.61
C ILE A 179 6.35 40.61 30.76
N ASP A 180 7.07 39.78 31.52
CA ASP A 180 7.89 40.24 32.66
C ASP A 180 9.32 40.66 32.25
N PHE A 181 9.70 40.46 30.99
CA PHE A 181 11.05 40.77 30.51
C PHE A 181 11.45 42.23 30.74
N PRO A 182 10.63 43.25 30.42
CA PRO A 182 11.01 44.64 30.68
C PRO A 182 11.26 44.94 32.16
N VAL A 183 10.50 44.28 33.06
CA VAL A 183 10.64 44.44 34.51
C VAL A 183 11.95 43.82 35.01
N PHE A 184 12.27 42.61 34.56
CA PHE A 184 13.54 41.96 34.87
C PHE A 184 14.74 42.70 34.27
N LEU A 185 14.61 43.18 33.04
CA LEU A 185 15.65 43.93 32.36
C LEU A 185 15.97 45.22 33.12
N TYR A 186 14.95 45.97 33.50
CA TYR A 186 15.11 47.19 34.30
C TYR A 186 15.87 46.92 35.61
N ALA A 187 15.45 45.90 36.35
CA ALA A 187 16.08 45.57 37.62
C ALA A 187 17.53 45.12 37.50
N LEU A 188 17.87 44.36 36.45
CA LEU A 188 19.24 43.89 36.21
C LEU A 188 20.15 44.98 35.65
N LEU A 189 19.64 45.86 34.79
CA LEU A 189 20.36 47.04 34.32
C LEU A 189 20.71 47.96 35.48
N SER A 190 19.76 48.13 36.40
CA SER A 190 20.01 48.84 37.64
C SER A 190 21.04 48.11 38.51
N LEU A 191 20.88 46.80 38.75
CA LEU A 191 21.76 46.01 39.62
C LEU A 191 23.23 46.09 39.20
N PHE A 192 23.49 46.03 37.88
CA PHE A 192 24.84 46.17 37.34
C PHE A 192 25.30 47.62 37.16
N ASN A 193 24.49 48.59 37.60
CA ASN A 193 24.72 50.03 37.50
C ASN A 193 25.07 50.44 36.06
N VAL A 194 24.23 50.03 35.10
CA VAL A 194 24.41 50.32 33.69
C VAL A 194 23.94 51.73 33.39
N ASN A 195 24.85 52.57 32.89
CA ASN A 195 24.49 53.89 32.39
C ASN A 195 23.94 53.77 30.96
N TYR A 196 22.64 54.01 30.80
CA TYR A 196 21.94 53.92 29.52
C TYR A 196 22.55 54.76 28.39
N ARG A 197 23.16 55.91 28.73
CA ARG A 197 23.74 56.82 27.73
C ARG A 197 25.07 56.32 27.15
N LEU A 198 25.74 55.40 27.85
CA LEU A 198 27.04 54.86 27.47
C LEU A 198 26.94 53.50 26.77
N ILE A 199 25.73 52.94 26.68
CA ILE A 199 25.47 51.69 25.94
C ILE A 199 25.82 51.91 24.47
N GLY A 200 26.81 51.19 23.96
CA GLY A 200 27.32 51.28 22.59
C GLY A 200 28.53 52.19 22.41
N SER A 201 28.83 53.09 23.35
CA SER A 201 30.03 53.95 23.29
C SER A 201 31.17 53.48 24.20
N ASP A 202 30.83 52.84 25.33
CA ASP A 202 31.80 52.22 26.23
C ASP A 202 31.61 50.70 26.27
N THR A 203 32.69 49.97 26.00
CA THR A 203 32.70 48.51 25.97
C THR A 203 32.31 47.93 27.35
N GLY A 204 32.73 48.57 28.45
CA GLY A 204 32.46 48.09 29.81
C GLY A 204 30.97 48.12 30.16
N THR A 205 30.31 49.25 29.92
CA THR A 205 28.85 49.40 30.11
C THR A 205 28.05 48.53 29.14
N THR A 206 28.50 48.36 27.91
CA THR A 206 27.85 47.48 26.91
C THR A 206 27.88 46.01 27.32
N ILE A 207 28.99 45.52 27.89
CA ILE A 207 29.08 44.16 28.43
C ILE A 207 28.11 43.99 29.60
N LYS A 208 28.07 44.96 30.54
CA LYS A 208 27.14 44.92 31.68
C LYS A 208 25.67 44.92 31.24
N ALA A 209 25.32 45.72 30.24
CA ALA A 209 23.99 45.76 29.64
C ALA A 209 23.62 44.42 28.99
N SER A 210 24.57 43.80 28.29
CA SER A 210 24.38 42.50 27.63
C SER A 210 24.16 41.39 28.66
N ILE A 211 24.95 41.36 29.73
CA ILE A 211 24.81 40.41 30.85
C ILE A 211 23.45 40.62 31.52
N ALA A 212 23.02 41.87 31.78
CA ALA A 212 21.69 42.18 32.29
C ALA A 212 20.58 41.61 31.41
N GLY A 213 20.69 41.78 30.08
CA GLY A 213 19.74 41.24 29.12
C GLY A 213 19.63 39.72 29.19
N ILE A 214 20.75 39.01 29.24
CA ILE A 214 20.76 37.54 29.35
C ILE A 214 20.11 37.08 30.65
N PHE A 215 20.49 37.65 31.80
CA PHE A 215 19.88 37.31 33.07
C PHE A 215 18.39 37.68 33.14
N ALA A 216 17.97 38.73 32.43
CA ALA A 216 16.57 39.13 32.39
C ALA A 216 15.73 38.12 31.61
N ILE A 217 16.24 37.63 30.48
CA ILE A 217 15.62 36.53 29.73
C ILE A 217 15.53 35.28 30.60
N LEU A 218 16.62 34.89 31.27
CA LEU A 218 16.65 33.71 32.12
C LEU A 218 15.66 33.81 33.29
N GLY A 219 15.62 34.94 33.98
CA GLY A 219 14.69 35.18 35.09
C GLY A 219 13.23 35.13 34.64
N THR A 220 12.94 35.78 33.51
CA THR A 220 11.60 35.78 32.90
C THR A 220 11.16 34.37 32.49
N LEU A 221 12.04 33.63 31.80
CA LEU A 221 11.78 32.26 31.36
C LEU A 221 11.60 31.32 32.56
N MET A 222 12.43 31.46 33.59
CA MET A 222 12.33 30.65 34.82
C MET A 222 10.99 30.88 35.52
N LEU A 223 10.58 32.14 35.73
CA LEU A 223 9.30 32.47 36.36
C LEU A 223 8.11 31.92 35.55
N ALA A 224 8.14 32.12 34.22
CA ALA A 224 7.09 31.63 33.33
C ALA A 224 7.02 30.08 33.31
N LEU A 225 8.16 29.38 33.27
CA LEU A 225 8.22 27.92 33.30
C LEU A 225 7.71 27.35 34.61
N VAL A 226 8.06 27.96 35.75
CA VAL A 226 7.56 27.55 37.07
C VAL A 226 6.05 27.76 37.16
N ALA A 227 5.56 28.95 36.76
CA ALA A 227 4.13 29.27 36.79
C ALA A 227 3.31 28.33 35.88
N ARG A 228 3.76 28.09 34.64
CA ARG A 228 3.12 27.14 33.71
C ARG A 228 3.19 25.70 34.20
N GLY A 229 4.34 25.28 34.73
CA GLY A 229 4.53 23.94 35.28
C GLY A 229 3.54 23.66 36.42
N MET A 230 3.33 24.64 37.29
CA MET A 230 2.32 24.54 38.36
C MET A 230 0.89 24.57 37.82
N GLY A 231 0.60 25.45 36.86
CA GLY A 231 -0.70 25.46 36.16
C GLY A 231 -1.03 24.09 35.59
N ARG A 232 -0.08 23.45 34.90
CA ARG A 232 -0.23 22.10 34.34
C ARG A 232 -0.53 21.05 35.41
N ARG A 233 0.23 21.04 36.51
CA ARG A 233 0.02 20.08 37.61
C ARG A 233 -1.35 20.26 38.26
N HIS A 234 -1.79 21.50 38.44
CA HIS A 234 -3.07 21.80 39.05
C HIS A 234 -4.28 21.46 38.16
N ARG A 235 -4.10 21.29 36.83
CA ARG A 235 -5.17 20.80 35.93
C ARG A 235 -5.72 19.44 36.35
N ALA A 236 -4.89 18.59 36.95
CA ALA A 236 -5.31 17.28 37.44
C ALA A 236 -6.35 17.37 38.57
N PHE A 237 -6.44 18.52 39.24
CA PHE A 237 -7.36 18.80 40.35
C PHE A 237 -8.46 19.79 39.94
N LYS A 238 -8.74 19.94 38.64
CA LYS A 238 -9.78 20.85 38.14
C LYS A 238 -11.14 20.20 38.27
N GLY A 239 -12.02 20.85 39.04
CA GLY A 239 -13.42 20.48 39.22
C GLY A 239 -14.36 21.03 38.15
N ASP A 240 -15.65 20.74 38.30
CA ASP A 240 -16.67 21.06 37.29
C ASP A 240 -16.91 22.56 37.13
N SER A 241 -16.76 23.32 38.21
CA SER A 241 -16.83 24.79 38.21
C SER A 241 -15.52 25.47 37.76
N SER A 242 -14.53 24.73 37.25
CA SER A 242 -13.19 25.23 36.94
C SER A 242 -12.39 25.72 38.17
N THR A 243 -12.81 25.28 39.36
CA THR A 243 -12.10 25.51 40.62
C THR A 243 -11.20 24.33 40.95
N ILE A 244 -10.20 24.54 41.81
CA ILE A 244 -9.35 23.46 42.29
C ILE A 244 -10.13 22.63 43.32
N GLU A 245 -10.57 21.45 42.92
CA GLU A 245 -11.22 20.47 43.78
C GLU A 245 -10.19 19.42 44.21
N THR A 246 -9.95 19.33 45.51
CA THR A 246 -8.90 18.46 46.05
C THR A 246 -9.52 17.43 46.98
N ASP A 247 -9.21 16.16 46.76
CA ASP A 247 -9.46 15.12 47.75
C ASP A 247 -8.73 15.46 49.07
N SER A 248 -9.32 15.04 50.18
CA SER A 248 -8.84 15.18 51.57
C SER A 248 -7.34 14.87 51.72
N LYS A 249 -6.86 13.84 51.01
CA LYS A 249 -5.46 13.38 51.02
C LYS A 249 -4.48 14.35 50.33
N ASN A 250 -4.90 14.98 49.23
CA ASN A 250 -4.03 15.85 48.42
C ASN A 250 -4.15 17.34 48.77
N ARG A 251 -5.18 17.73 49.55
CA ARG A 251 -5.45 19.11 49.95
C ARG A 251 -4.27 19.81 50.60
N ARG A 252 -3.53 19.12 51.50
CA ARG A 252 -2.37 19.69 52.19
C ARG A 252 -1.22 19.96 51.22
N ARG A 253 -0.95 19.02 50.31
CA ARG A 253 0.10 19.15 49.30
C ARG A 253 -0.17 20.30 48.35
N ILE A 254 -1.38 20.40 47.80
CA ILE A 254 -1.74 21.45 46.84
C ILE A 254 -1.68 22.83 47.51
N ARG A 255 -2.13 22.94 48.77
CA ARG A 255 -1.96 24.18 49.55
C ARG A 255 -0.49 24.56 49.74
N LEU A 256 0.39 23.59 50.01
CA LEU A 256 1.83 23.84 50.12
C LEU A 256 2.43 24.26 48.77
N GLU A 257 2.00 23.64 47.67
CA GLU A 257 2.46 24.00 46.31
C GLU A 257 2.02 25.42 45.92
N ILE A 258 0.76 25.80 46.21
CA ILE A 258 0.27 27.17 46.02
C ILE A 258 1.01 28.15 46.94
N ALA A 259 1.19 27.82 48.22
CA ALA A 259 1.92 28.66 49.16
C ALA A 259 3.37 28.89 48.73
N ALA A 260 4.04 27.85 48.22
CA ALA A 260 5.38 27.94 47.68
C ALA A 260 5.43 28.86 46.44
N LEU A 261 4.46 28.71 45.51
CA LEU A 261 4.36 29.59 44.34
C LEU A 261 4.14 31.05 44.76
N VAL A 262 3.21 31.31 45.68
CA VAL A 262 2.94 32.65 46.21
C VAL A 262 4.19 33.21 46.90
N ALA A 263 4.90 32.41 47.68
CA ALA A 263 6.14 32.83 48.35
C ALA A 263 7.23 33.21 47.33
N VAL A 264 7.43 32.42 46.27
CA VAL A 264 8.40 32.72 45.21
C VAL A 264 8.04 34.00 44.46
N VAL A 265 6.77 34.16 44.07
CA VAL A 265 6.30 35.37 43.39
C VAL A 265 6.44 36.58 44.31
N THR A 266 6.08 36.45 45.59
CA THR A 266 6.20 37.53 46.58
C THR A 266 7.66 37.91 46.78
N ALA A 267 8.57 36.95 46.88
CA ALA A 267 10.00 37.21 46.99
C ALA A 267 10.53 37.96 45.75
N ALA A 268 10.13 37.55 44.54
CA ALA A 268 10.48 38.26 43.31
C ALA A 268 9.93 39.69 43.31
N VAL A 269 8.66 39.87 43.69
CA VAL A 269 8.03 41.20 43.81
C VAL A 269 8.76 42.09 44.83
N VAL A 270 9.12 41.56 46.00
CA VAL A 270 9.84 42.30 47.05
C VAL A 270 11.24 42.70 46.59
N VAL A 271 11.96 41.79 45.91
CA VAL A 271 13.28 42.10 45.35
C VAL A 271 13.17 43.19 44.29
N MET A 272 12.17 43.13 43.41
CA MET A 272 11.93 44.17 42.41
C MET A 272 11.55 45.50 43.04
N ALA A 273 10.60 45.49 43.97
CA ALA A 273 10.11 46.69 44.64
C ALA A 273 11.24 47.37 45.45
N SER A 274 12.04 46.59 46.18
CA SER A 274 13.18 47.14 46.93
C SER A 274 14.20 47.78 46.00
N ARG A 275 14.44 47.19 44.82
CA ARG A 275 15.34 47.78 43.81
C ARG A 275 14.81 49.10 43.27
N VAL A 276 13.54 49.15 42.85
CA VAL A 276 12.88 50.38 42.39
C VAL A 276 12.94 51.47 43.46
N ILE A 277 12.75 51.10 44.74
CA ILE A 277 12.81 52.05 45.86
C ILE A 277 14.22 52.62 46.02
N VAL A 278 15.24 51.76 46.05
CA VAL A 278 16.64 52.19 46.21
C VAL A 278 17.04 53.11 45.06
N ASP A 279 16.71 52.75 43.83
CA ASP A 279 17.08 53.55 42.65
C ASP A 279 16.30 54.87 42.58
N GLY A 280 15.00 54.83 42.90
CA GLY A 280 14.14 56.01 42.88
C GLY A 280 14.54 57.03 43.94
N LEU A 281 14.89 56.58 45.15
CA LEU A 281 15.38 57.46 46.21
C LEU A 281 16.78 58.01 45.89
N ALA A 282 17.66 57.19 45.30
CA ALA A 282 18.98 57.65 44.86
C ALA A 282 18.89 58.70 43.73
N ALA A 283 17.83 58.66 42.93
CA ALA A 283 17.56 59.64 41.89
C ALA A 283 16.80 60.90 42.38
N GLU A 284 16.66 61.07 43.71
CA GLU A 284 15.94 62.19 44.34
C GLU A 284 14.48 62.36 43.87
N VAL A 285 13.88 61.27 43.39
CA VAL A 285 12.47 61.25 42.99
C VAL A 285 11.59 61.32 44.23
N MET A 286 10.45 62.03 44.12
CA MET A 286 9.48 62.14 45.21
C MET A 286 9.14 60.75 45.78
N PRO A 287 9.31 60.50 47.11
CA PRO A 287 9.15 59.16 47.69
C PRO A 287 7.80 58.51 47.39
N VAL A 288 6.73 59.31 47.38
CA VAL A 288 5.37 58.86 47.05
C VAL A 288 5.30 58.24 45.65
N LEU A 289 5.94 58.86 44.66
CA LEU A 289 5.98 58.37 43.28
C LEU A 289 6.80 57.08 43.18
N VAL A 290 7.90 56.98 43.93
CA VAL A 290 8.77 55.80 43.97
C VAL A 290 8.02 54.58 44.54
N TYR A 291 7.30 54.75 45.65
CA TYR A 291 6.49 53.67 46.22
C TYR A 291 5.35 53.23 45.27
N ALA A 292 4.70 54.18 44.60
CA ALA A 292 3.66 53.88 43.62
C ALA A 292 4.22 53.09 42.41
N LEU A 293 5.40 53.47 41.91
CA LEU A 293 6.07 52.78 40.82
C LEU A 293 6.49 51.35 41.23
N ALA A 294 7.04 51.19 42.44
CA ALA A 294 7.43 49.90 42.99
C ALA A 294 6.22 48.96 43.12
N ALA A 295 5.07 49.47 43.60
CA ALA A 295 3.83 48.72 43.67
C ALA A 295 3.32 48.30 42.27
N LEU A 296 3.39 49.19 41.28
CA LEU A 296 2.98 48.90 39.91
C LEU A 296 3.84 47.79 39.27
N PHE A 297 5.17 47.87 39.40
CA PHE A 297 6.07 46.83 38.88
C PHE A 297 5.88 45.49 39.57
N GLY A 298 5.67 45.50 40.89
CA GLY A 298 5.30 44.31 41.65
C GLY A 298 4.00 43.69 41.18
N PHE A 299 2.97 44.51 40.94
CA PHE A 299 1.70 44.06 40.41
C PHE A 299 1.83 43.48 39.00
N LEU A 300 2.58 44.12 38.10
CA LEU A 300 2.83 43.62 36.75
C LEU A 300 3.49 42.24 36.77
N LEU A 301 4.52 42.04 37.59
CA LEU A 301 5.22 40.75 37.71
C LEU A 301 4.31 39.67 38.31
N GLY A 302 3.54 40.01 39.35
CA GLY A 302 2.56 39.08 39.93
C GLY A 302 1.45 38.71 38.94
N PHE A 303 0.99 39.68 38.15
CA PHE A 303 -0.02 39.48 37.12
C PHE A 303 0.51 38.65 35.94
N GLY A 304 1.75 38.88 35.51
CA GLY A 304 2.43 38.07 34.49
C GLY A 304 2.57 36.61 34.91
N ALA A 305 2.98 36.36 36.16
CA ALA A 305 3.02 35.02 36.74
C ALA A 305 1.62 34.37 36.80
N TYR A 306 0.59 35.12 37.22
CA TYR A 306 -0.80 34.66 37.24
C TYR A 306 -1.33 34.31 35.85
N LEU A 307 -1.04 35.13 34.84
CA LEU A 307 -1.42 34.87 33.45
C LEU A 307 -0.73 33.61 32.92
N ASN A 308 0.57 33.43 33.18
CA ASN A 308 1.29 32.22 32.78
C ASN A 308 0.74 30.96 33.47
N TYR A 309 0.33 31.06 34.74
CA TYR A 309 -0.34 29.99 35.46
C TYR A 309 -1.70 29.65 34.85
N THR A 310 -2.57 30.65 34.67
CA THR A 310 -3.95 30.46 34.18
C THR A 310 -4.01 30.00 32.73
N ALA A 311 -3.07 30.43 31.89
CA ALA A 311 -2.99 30.01 30.49
C ALA A 311 -2.86 28.49 30.34
N GLU A 312 -2.14 27.83 31.26
CA GLU A 312 -2.04 26.37 31.26
C GLU A 312 -3.17 25.73 32.08
N TYR A 313 -3.51 26.27 33.27
CA TYR A 313 -4.57 25.73 34.13
C TYR A 313 -5.96 25.69 33.47
N ASP A 314 -6.31 26.74 32.72
CA ASP A 314 -7.63 26.84 32.08
C ASP A 314 -7.74 25.98 30.83
N ASN A 315 -6.62 25.53 30.27
CA ASN A 315 -6.59 24.88 28.97
C ASN A 315 -6.91 23.39 29.08
N GLY A 316 -8.19 23.03 29.10
CA GLY A 316 -8.64 21.63 29.15
C GLY A 316 -8.28 20.89 30.44
N SER A 317 -8.54 19.58 30.48
CA SER A 317 -8.25 18.67 31.59
C SER A 317 -7.26 17.58 31.17
N ASP A 318 -6.80 16.75 32.11
CA ASP A 318 -5.97 15.58 31.78
C ASP A 318 -6.69 14.62 30.80
N GLN A 319 -8.01 14.48 30.94
CA GLN A 319 -8.84 13.67 30.04
C GLN A 319 -8.87 14.24 28.62
N THR A 320 -8.92 15.56 28.44
CA THR A 320 -8.88 16.16 27.09
C THR A 320 -7.53 15.91 26.41
N ASP A 321 -6.44 15.95 27.17
CA ASP A 321 -5.10 15.68 26.63
C ASP A 321 -4.95 14.20 26.22
N ARG A 322 -5.50 13.27 27.02
CA ARG A 322 -5.57 11.83 26.70
C ARG A 322 -6.38 11.58 25.43
N VAL A 323 -7.55 12.19 25.29
CA VAL A 323 -8.38 12.07 24.08
C VAL A 323 -7.63 12.64 22.87
N GLN A 324 -7.00 13.80 22.99
CA GLN A 324 -6.24 14.38 21.89
C GLN A 324 -5.08 13.48 21.47
N HIS A 325 -4.32 12.95 22.43
CA HIS A 325 -3.22 12.04 22.16
C HIS A 325 -3.67 10.76 21.46
N LEU A 326 -4.70 10.10 21.98
CA LEU A 326 -5.25 8.88 21.38
C LEU A 326 -5.86 9.15 20.00
N SER A 327 -6.59 10.26 19.83
CA SER A 327 -7.20 10.61 18.55
C SER A 327 -6.17 10.79 17.43
N VAL A 328 -5.01 11.37 17.73
CA VAL A 328 -3.92 11.52 16.76
C VAL A 328 -3.33 10.16 16.40
N GLN A 329 -3.09 9.30 17.38
CA GLN A 329 -2.55 7.97 17.12
C GLN A 329 -3.53 7.07 16.35
N LEU A 330 -4.81 7.07 16.72
CA LEU A 330 -5.85 6.30 16.04
C LEU A 330 -6.03 6.76 14.60
N ARG A 331 -6.09 8.08 14.35
CA ARG A 331 -6.16 8.61 12.98
C ARG A 331 -4.93 8.30 12.15
N SER A 332 -3.73 8.44 12.72
CA SER A 332 -2.49 8.12 12.01
C SER A 332 -2.43 6.65 11.63
N ARG A 333 -2.91 5.77 12.53
CA ARG A 333 -2.98 4.33 12.30
C ARG A 333 -4.00 4.00 11.21
N GLU A 334 -5.20 4.56 11.30
CA GLU A 334 -6.26 4.36 10.30
C GLU A 334 -5.79 4.78 8.91
N ALA A 335 -5.18 5.97 8.79
CA ALA A 335 -4.62 6.44 7.53
C ALA A 335 -3.50 5.53 7.00
N THR A 336 -2.72 4.92 7.89
CA THR A 336 -1.67 3.95 7.48
C THR A 336 -2.29 2.65 6.98
N ILE A 337 -3.30 2.12 7.67
CA ILE A 337 -4.03 0.91 7.27
C ILE A 337 -4.73 1.15 5.93
N GLU A 338 -5.42 2.27 5.76
CA GLU A 338 -6.08 2.65 4.52
C GLU A 338 -5.08 2.77 3.37
N GLY A 339 -3.93 3.42 3.60
CA GLY A 339 -2.85 3.53 2.61
C GLY A 339 -2.29 2.17 2.18
N LEU A 340 -2.06 1.25 3.13
CA LEU A 340 -1.59 -0.09 2.84
C LEU A 340 -2.65 -0.95 2.12
N ASN A 341 -3.93 -0.83 2.51
CA ASN A 341 -5.03 -1.51 1.83
C ASN A 341 -5.18 -1.06 0.37
N ASN A 342 -5.06 0.25 0.12
CA ASN A 342 -5.09 0.79 -1.23
C ASN A 342 -3.91 0.29 -2.08
N ALA A 343 -2.70 0.23 -1.51
CA ALA A 343 -1.53 -0.34 -2.17
C ALA A 343 -1.72 -1.84 -2.47
N ARG A 344 -2.27 -2.61 -1.52
CA ARG A 344 -2.57 -4.04 -1.69
C ARG A 344 -3.54 -4.27 -2.83
N LYS A 345 -4.64 -3.52 -2.85
CA LYS A 345 -5.68 -3.61 -3.91
C LYS A 345 -5.09 -3.32 -5.29
N LEU A 346 -4.30 -2.26 -5.42
CA LEU A 346 -3.64 -1.92 -6.69
C LEU A 346 -2.73 -3.05 -7.19
N ARG A 347 -1.99 -3.70 -6.28
CA ARG A 347 -1.13 -4.84 -6.64
C ARG A 347 -1.90 -6.09 -7.04
N ILE A 348 -3.03 -6.37 -6.38
CA ILE A 348 -3.94 -7.45 -6.77
C ILE A 348 -4.47 -7.21 -8.18
N GLU A 349 -4.95 -6.01 -8.48
CA GLU A 349 -5.44 -5.64 -9.82
C GLU A 349 -4.34 -5.76 -10.89
N GLU A 350 -3.13 -5.26 -10.63
CA GLU A 350 -1.98 -5.40 -11.55
C GLU A 350 -1.64 -6.87 -11.81
N THR A 351 -1.66 -7.69 -10.76
CA THR A 351 -1.40 -9.13 -10.83
C THR A 351 -2.45 -9.84 -11.68
N GLY A 352 -3.74 -9.52 -11.48
CA GLY A 352 -4.84 -10.06 -12.26
C GLY A 352 -4.77 -9.72 -13.75
N ILE A 353 -4.39 -8.48 -14.09
CA ILE A 353 -4.17 -8.07 -15.49
C ILE A 353 -3.06 -8.91 -16.13
N ARG A 354 -1.95 -9.15 -15.42
CA ARG A 354 -0.83 -9.93 -15.93
C ARG A 354 -1.17 -11.42 -16.06
N ILE A 355 -1.91 -12.00 -15.11
CA ILE A 355 -2.39 -13.38 -15.20
C ILE A 355 -3.35 -13.55 -16.38
N ALA A 356 -4.28 -12.62 -16.57
CA ALA A 356 -5.17 -12.63 -17.75
C ALA A 356 -4.39 -12.53 -19.06
N LYS A 357 -3.34 -11.69 -19.12
CA LYS A 357 -2.44 -11.59 -20.27
C LYS A 357 -1.68 -12.91 -20.51
N LEU A 358 -1.15 -13.52 -19.46
CA LEU A 358 -0.46 -14.80 -19.52
C LEU A 358 -1.35 -15.91 -20.07
N ASN A 359 -2.58 -16.04 -19.57
CA ASN A 359 -3.55 -17.03 -20.05
C ASN A 359 -3.89 -16.82 -21.53
N ARG A 360 -4.06 -15.57 -21.97
CA ARG A 360 -4.26 -15.25 -23.40
C ARG A 360 -3.04 -15.62 -24.25
N LEU A 361 -1.83 -15.32 -23.79
CA LEU A 361 -0.59 -15.67 -24.49
C LEU A 361 -0.41 -17.18 -24.63
N ILE A 362 -0.72 -17.94 -23.59
CA ILE A 362 -0.68 -19.41 -23.60
C ILE A 362 -1.62 -19.97 -24.66
N GLU A 363 -2.89 -19.53 -24.65
CA GLU A 363 -3.88 -19.99 -25.62
C GLU A 363 -3.48 -19.60 -27.05
N GLN A 364 -3.10 -18.33 -27.26
CA GLN A 364 -2.66 -17.85 -28.57
C GLN A 364 -1.43 -18.62 -29.08
N THR A 365 -0.48 -18.96 -28.21
CA THR A 365 0.72 -19.74 -28.56
C THR A 365 0.35 -21.16 -29.00
N ARG A 366 -0.59 -21.80 -28.28
CA ARG A 366 -1.12 -23.12 -28.65
C ARG A 366 -1.81 -23.08 -30.00
N THR A 367 -2.81 -22.21 -30.17
CA THR A 367 -3.58 -22.12 -31.42
C THR A 367 -2.69 -21.72 -32.59
N SER A 368 -1.71 -20.82 -32.39
CA SER A 368 -0.78 -20.42 -33.44
C SER A 368 0.14 -21.55 -33.89
N ALA A 369 0.60 -22.42 -32.98
CA ALA A 369 1.43 -23.57 -33.33
C ALA A 369 0.63 -24.60 -34.14
N GLU A 370 -0.61 -24.89 -33.72
CA GLU A 370 -1.53 -25.77 -34.45
C GLU A 370 -1.87 -25.20 -35.84
N HIS A 371 -2.15 -23.91 -35.93
CA HIS A 371 -2.42 -23.24 -37.21
C HIS A 371 -1.22 -23.21 -38.15
N LEU A 372 0.01 -23.14 -37.63
CA LEU A 372 1.21 -23.16 -38.47
C LEU A 372 1.35 -24.49 -39.22
N VAL A 373 0.95 -25.60 -38.59
CA VAL A 373 0.96 -26.92 -39.24
C VAL A 373 -0.25 -27.10 -40.13
N THR A 374 -1.46 -26.93 -39.60
CA THR A 374 -2.73 -27.16 -40.32
C THR A 374 -2.97 -26.19 -41.48
N GLY A 375 -2.44 -24.97 -41.40
CA GLY A 375 -2.49 -23.96 -42.46
C GLY A 375 -1.38 -24.08 -43.49
N SER A 376 -0.40 -24.96 -43.27
CA SER A 376 0.79 -25.07 -44.12
C SER A 376 0.48 -25.56 -45.53
N ARG A 377 1.37 -25.23 -46.48
CA ARG A 377 1.24 -25.71 -47.87
C ARG A 377 1.40 -27.23 -47.95
N GLN A 378 2.19 -27.81 -47.06
CA GLN A 378 2.42 -29.24 -46.92
C GLN A 378 1.16 -29.96 -46.45
N ASP A 379 0.45 -29.42 -45.47
CA ASP A 379 -0.79 -30.01 -44.96
C ASP A 379 -1.91 -29.98 -46.01
N LYS A 380 -2.01 -28.87 -46.74
CA LYS A 380 -2.90 -28.75 -47.91
C LYS A 380 -2.54 -29.75 -49.01
N ALA A 381 -1.24 -29.98 -49.25
CA ALA A 381 -0.77 -30.97 -50.22
C ALA A 381 -1.17 -32.40 -49.82
N ILE A 382 -1.06 -32.76 -48.54
CA ILE A 382 -1.50 -34.07 -48.03
C ILE A 382 -3.02 -34.21 -48.17
N SER A 383 -3.79 -33.21 -47.75
CA SER A 383 -5.25 -33.22 -47.87
C SER A 383 -5.72 -33.36 -49.33
N LEU A 384 -5.01 -32.71 -50.27
CA LEU A 384 -5.30 -32.82 -51.70
C LEU A 384 -4.86 -34.16 -52.29
N ALA A 385 -3.71 -34.69 -51.90
CA ALA A 385 -3.26 -36.03 -52.33
C ALA A 385 -4.28 -37.10 -51.91
N ARG A 386 -4.76 -37.01 -50.66
CA ARG A 386 -5.82 -37.87 -50.11
C ARG A 386 -7.13 -37.76 -50.89
N SER A 387 -7.51 -36.56 -51.32
CA SER A 387 -8.74 -36.37 -52.11
C SER A 387 -8.64 -36.94 -53.52
N TYR A 388 -7.44 -36.97 -54.14
CA TYR A 388 -7.26 -37.51 -55.48
C TYR A 388 -7.29 -39.05 -55.52
N HIS A 389 -6.69 -39.74 -54.55
CA HIS A 389 -6.64 -41.20 -54.57
C HIS A 389 -7.88 -41.88 -53.96
N GLY A 390 -8.72 -41.16 -53.21
CA GLY A 390 -10.03 -41.64 -52.72
C GLY A 390 -10.01 -42.75 -51.66
N LEU A 391 -8.85 -43.38 -51.41
CA LEU A 391 -8.65 -44.44 -50.39
C LEU A 391 -8.88 -44.00 -48.93
N THR A 392 -8.81 -42.70 -48.66
CA THR A 392 -9.23 -42.07 -47.40
C THR A 392 -10.50 -41.29 -47.73
N GLY A 393 -11.67 -41.77 -47.28
CA GLY A 393 -12.97 -41.23 -47.69
C GLY A 393 -13.03 -39.69 -47.70
N SER A 394 -13.80 -39.11 -48.61
CA SER A 394 -13.78 -37.67 -48.98
C SER A 394 -13.98 -36.64 -47.86
N LYS A 395 -14.28 -37.09 -46.63
CA LYS A 395 -14.53 -36.26 -45.43
C LYS A 395 -13.52 -36.50 -44.30
N ALA A 396 -12.52 -37.37 -44.48
CA ALA A 396 -11.54 -37.67 -43.46
C ALA A 396 -10.64 -36.45 -43.17
N ARG A 397 -10.77 -35.86 -41.98
CA ARG A 397 -9.85 -34.82 -41.50
C ARG A 397 -8.48 -35.45 -41.25
N LEU A 398 -7.41 -34.70 -41.53
CA LEU A 398 -6.07 -35.11 -41.15
C LEU A 398 -5.97 -35.15 -39.61
N PRO A 399 -5.14 -36.04 -39.04
CA PRO A 399 -4.90 -36.06 -37.61
C PRO A 399 -4.30 -34.75 -37.11
N ALA A 400 -4.46 -34.49 -35.81
CA ALA A 400 -3.85 -33.35 -35.14
C ALA A 400 -2.31 -33.37 -35.31
N PRO A 401 -1.66 -32.20 -35.35
CA PRO A 401 -0.21 -32.11 -35.38
C PRO A 401 0.44 -32.80 -34.18
N ASP A 402 1.53 -33.54 -34.41
CA ASP A 402 2.32 -34.14 -33.33
C ASP A 402 3.34 -33.13 -32.79
N LEU A 403 2.87 -32.26 -31.88
CA LEU A 403 3.67 -31.21 -31.24
C LEU A 403 3.92 -31.56 -29.76
N ASP A 404 5.14 -31.33 -29.29
CA ASP A 404 5.51 -31.51 -27.88
C ASP A 404 5.11 -30.28 -27.08
N TYR A 405 3.99 -30.39 -26.36
CA TYR A 405 3.44 -29.34 -25.51
C TYR A 405 3.97 -29.36 -24.07
N ARG A 406 4.85 -30.29 -23.66
CA ARG A 406 5.22 -30.46 -22.24
C ARG A 406 5.65 -29.18 -21.54
N ARG A 407 6.43 -28.33 -22.23
CA ARG A 407 6.87 -27.02 -21.68
C ARG A 407 5.71 -26.03 -21.55
N LEU A 408 4.82 -26.00 -22.53
CA LEU A 408 3.62 -25.17 -22.47
C LEU A 408 2.67 -25.66 -21.36
N ASP A 409 2.49 -26.97 -21.22
CA ASP A 409 1.65 -27.57 -20.18
C ASP A 409 2.19 -27.29 -18.77
N LEU A 410 3.52 -27.28 -18.60
CA LEU A 410 4.13 -26.84 -17.35
C LEU A 410 3.86 -25.36 -17.08
N ALA A 411 3.92 -24.50 -18.10
CA ALA A 411 3.55 -23.09 -17.97
C ALA A 411 2.05 -22.90 -17.68
N VAL A 412 1.17 -23.72 -18.26
CA VAL A 412 -0.27 -23.76 -17.93
C VAL A 412 -0.48 -24.13 -16.47
N ALA A 413 0.21 -25.16 -15.97
CA ALA A 413 0.12 -25.57 -14.58
C ALA A 413 0.58 -24.45 -13.63
N GLN A 414 1.67 -23.76 -13.97
CA GLN A 414 2.14 -22.60 -13.22
C GLN A 414 1.17 -21.42 -13.29
N ALA A 415 0.58 -21.13 -14.45
CA ALA A 415 -0.42 -20.08 -14.60
C ALA A 415 -1.68 -20.35 -13.76
N ARG A 416 -2.11 -21.61 -13.67
CA ARG A 416 -3.21 -22.04 -12.79
C ARG A 416 -2.88 -21.84 -11.32
N ASP A 417 -1.71 -22.30 -10.87
CA ASP A 417 -1.25 -22.08 -9.49
C ASP A 417 -1.21 -20.60 -9.11
N LEU A 418 -0.74 -19.74 -10.03
CA LEU A 418 -0.77 -18.28 -9.84
C LEU A 418 -2.20 -17.72 -9.81
N THR A 419 -3.13 -18.27 -10.59
CA THR A 419 -4.53 -17.87 -10.61
C THR A 419 -5.23 -18.26 -9.30
N ASP A 420 -5.04 -19.49 -8.85
CA ASP A 420 -5.64 -20.01 -7.61
C ASP A 420 -5.12 -19.22 -6.39
N HIS A 421 -3.82 -18.91 -6.37
CA HIS A 421 -3.24 -18.09 -5.32
C HIS A 421 -3.71 -16.62 -5.40
N GLN A 422 -3.94 -16.07 -6.58
CA GLN A 422 -4.57 -14.75 -6.70
C GLN A 422 -6.00 -14.77 -6.13
N GLU A 423 -6.80 -15.78 -6.47
CA GLU A 423 -8.17 -15.92 -5.95
C GLU A 423 -8.19 -16.04 -4.42
N TYR A 424 -7.24 -16.80 -3.85
CA TYR A 424 -7.05 -16.85 -2.40
C TYR A 424 -6.77 -15.47 -1.79
N LEU A 425 -5.87 -14.68 -2.41
CA LEU A 425 -5.54 -13.33 -1.94
C LEU A 425 -6.71 -12.35 -2.11
N GLU A 426 -7.52 -12.51 -3.16
CA GLU A 426 -8.76 -11.74 -3.35
C GLU A 426 -9.82 -12.10 -2.31
N ASN A 427 -9.99 -13.37 -1.98
CA ASN A 427 -10.98 -13.80 -0.99
C ASN A 427 -10.63 -13.32 0.43
N LEU A 428 -9.33 -13.29 0.78
CA LEU A 428 -8.85 -12.63 1.99
C LEU A 428 -9.24 -11.14 2.07
N THR A 429 -9.54 -10.50 0.93
CA THR A 429 -9.95 -9.09 0.92
C THR A 429 -11.44 -8.87 1.13
N LYS A 430 -12.27 -9.91 1.00
CA LYS A 430 -13.75 -9.81 1.11
C LYS A 430 -14.28 -10.18 2.49
N GLU A 431 -13.48 -10.86 3.31
CA GLU A 431 -13.84 -11.27 4.68
C GLU A 431 -13.50 -10.22 5.74
N ASP A 432 -12.73 -9.18 5.37
CA ASP A 432 -12.54 -7.93 6.14
C ASP A 432 -13.56 -6.86 5.69
#